data_AF-A0A2H3J0M4-F1
#
_entry.id   AF-A0A2H3J0M4-F1
#
_cell.length_a   1.000
_cell.length_b   1.000
_cell.length_c   1.000
_cell.angle_alpha   90.00
_cell.angle_beta   90.00
_cell.angle_gamma   90.00
#
_symmetry.space_group_name_H-M   'P 1'
#
loop_
_entity.id
_entity.type
_entity.pdbx_description
1 polymer ?
#
loop_
_entity_poly.entity_id
_entity_poly.type
_entity_poly.pdbx_seq_one_letter_code
_entity_poly.pdbx_strand_id
1 'polypeptide(L)'
;MPRVDSRRPTFPAYPVKAYLIVKYLKEVAISGRWNAFEADLDNGPFFLKHMDDKDDHHILVDDDYNITGVIGWTFARVVPAFEAFGPLLLTADLDDLLKGKLGRSLGDKILTKALHGKGITDIDLARMMNGPDVVRRFSFGLGMGMDLSSTEADHLFKGIISTATGIPLLQEMDLEVWYDNRLHEWADDSRLQTLLLQLLSQVNSHELVRLATQLNNGIPCIFQPGNHSGVDATMGCANYHCWLIFDTGEKWIVRIPRTGFSDVPSELVEYLVESEYATLKFLESANIPTPKVHGYGLASDPSNRVGVCYIMMQALTGKPYYAHEASTAQKERIIEQVANYLAELSKHPVSSIGSFAMVNNQPEISAVASNRFVALGTYGPFTSSLDYITSIIEQYMDLIADGQLHHKYSLEAFLFYHFLRENKDRLMSDGHPDDNPEQQQQFFIKHVEDKGDHLLIDDDYNVTGIIDWQFVRVVPATEAFGPSYVTADLGSLYSSSTGLSADDRLLAGALRSQGYHDLAAFAEGNEIMHRFHHGLADGISKNEARELLEGMVSCVLGKGVDDLDAWIGEMCIKCRGDPRWEKVEALLREQEAESD
;
A
#
# COMPACT_ATOMS: atom_id res chain seq x y z
N MET A 1 -22.59 1.66 -28.58
CA MET A 1 -22.62 1.27 -27.15
C MET A 1 -22.93 2.51 -26.33
N PRO A 2 -23.93 2.48 -25.44
CA PRO A 2 -24.09 3.55 -24.47
C PRO A 2 -22.81 3.62 -23.62
N ARG A 3 -22.27 4.82 -23.43
CA ARG A 3 -21.13 5.03 -22.55
C ARG A 3 -21.59 4.71 -21.13
N VAL A 4 -21.00 3.67 -20.54
CA VAL A 4 -20.97 3.49 -19.09
C VAL A 4 -20.49 4.81 -18.49
N ASP A 5 -21.12 5.27 -17.40
CA ASP A 5 -20.76 6.50 -16.71
C ASP A 5 -19.24 6.53 -16.46
N SER A 6 -18.54 7.43 -17.15
CA SER A 6 -17.08 7.43 -17.31
C SER A 6 -16.36 8.01 -16.08
N ARG A 7 -16.96 7.90 -14.89
CA ARG A 7 -16.51 8.61 -13.69
C ARG A 7 -15.64 7.78 -12.73
N ARG A 8 -15.58 6.45 -12.86
CA ARG A 8 -14.64 5.61 -12.10
C ARG A 8 -13.80 4.72 -13.03
N PRO A 9 -12.46 4.83 -13.01
CA PRO A 9 -11.59 3.86 -13.67
C PRO A 9 -11.75 2.48 -13.02
N THR A 10 -11.69 1.40 -13.80
CA THR A 10 -11.69 0.00 -13.28
C THR A 10 -10.39 -0.35 -12.53
N PHE A 11 -9.34 0.46 -12.69
CA PHE A 11 -8.07 0.36 -11.95
C PHE A 11 -7.56 1.77 -11.62
N PRO A 12 -8.15 2.46 -10.62
CA PRO A 12 -7.83 3.86 -10.33
C PRO A 12 -6.39 4.03 -9.80
N ALA A 13 -5.84 3.04 -9.11
CA ALA A 13 -4.46 3.04 -8.61
C ALA A 13 -3.42 2.83 -9.73
N TYR A 14 -3.76 2.07 -10.78
CA TYR A 14 -2.81 1.69 -11.84
C TYR A 14 -3.30 2.07 -13.24
N PRO A 15 -3.76 3.31 -13.47
CA PRO A 15 -4.49 3.62 -14.68
C PRO A 15 -3.62 3.48 -15.92
N VAL A 16 -2.32 3.80 -15.84
CA VAL A 16 -1.35 3.66 -16.94
C VAL A 16 -1.07 2.19 -17.22
N LYS A 17 -0.64 1.42 -16.21
CA LYS A 17 -0.38 -0.03 -16.35
C LYS A 17 -1.61 -0.77 -16.90
N ALA A 18 -2.79 -0.49 -16.35
CA ALA A 18 -4.05 -1.05 -16.83
C ALA A 18 -4.36 -0.63 -18.27
N TYR A 19 -4.19 0.65 -18.62
CA TYR A 19 -4.38 1.11 -19.99
C TYR A 19 -3.47 0.39 -20.99
N LEU A 20 -2.18 0.23 -20.64
CA LEU A 20 -1.21 -0.49 -21.48
C LEU A 20 -1.65 -1.94 -21.72
N ILE A 21 -2.10 -2.63 -20.67
CA ILE A 21 -2.57 -4.02 -20.79
C ILE A 21 -3.83 -4.10 -21.63
N VAL A 22 -4.85 -3.29 -21.35
CA VAL A 22 -6.10 -3.32 -22.12
C VAL A 22 -5.86 -2.94 -23.57
N LYS A 23 -4.96 -1.99 -23.85
CA LYS A 23 -4.53 -1.65 -25.20
C LYS A 23 -3.80 -2.81 -25.88
N TYR A 24 -2.90 -3.49 -25.17
CA TYR A 24 -2.23 -4.69 -25.69
C TYR A 24 -3.23 -5.77 -26.06
N LEU A 25 -4.16 -6.10 -25.14
CA LEU A 25 -5.17 -7.11 -25.37
C LEU A 25 -6.08 -6.75 -26.53
N LYS A 26 -6.38 -5.45 -26.72
CA LYS A 26 -7.09 -4.96 -27.91
C LYS A 26 -6.29 -5.23 -29.18
N GLU A 27 -4.98 -5.01 -29.21
CA GLU A 27 -4.14 -5.33 -30.37
C GLU A 27 -4.05 -6.84 -30.62
N VAL A 28 -3.95 -7.65 -29.56
CA VAL A 28 -4.04 -9.11 -29.63
C VAL A 28 -5.38 -9.53 -30.27
N ALA A 29 -6.49 -8.92 -29.86
CA ALA A 29 -7.81 -9.18 -30.43
C ALA A 29 -7.94 -8.77 -31.89
N ILE A 30 -7.48 -7.58 -32.25
CA ILE A 30 -7.49 -7.12 -33.66
C ILE A 30 -6.63 -8.02 -34.55
N SER A 31 -5.53 -8.56 -34.01
CA SER A 31 -4.66 -9.50 -34.74
C SER A 31 -5.24 -10.91 -34.89
N GLY A 32 -6.47 -11.17 -34.40
CA GLY A 32 -7.10 -12.50 -34.43
C GLY A 32 -6.47 -13.50 -33.45
N ARG A 33 -5.64 -13.02 -32.51
CA ARG A 33 -4.96 -13.86 -31.49
C ARG A 33 -5.68 -13.87 -30.14
N TRP A 34 -6.83 -13.20 -30.05
CA TRP A 34 -7.67 -13.25 -28.85
C TRP A 34 -8.47 -14.53 -28.82
N ASN A 35 -7.86 -15.57 -28.28
CA ASN A 35 -8.47 -16.86 -27.95
C ASN A 35 -9.18 -17.61 -29.10
N ALA A 36 -9.02 -17.17 -30.35
CA ALA A 36 -9.56 -17.86 -31.51
C ALA A 36 -8.67 -19.06 -31.85
N PHE A 37 -9.21 -20.26 -31.70
CA PHE A 37 -8.65 -21.44 -32.35
C PHE A 37 -8.64 -21.24 -33.87
N GLU A 38 -9.78 -20.82 -34.41
CA GLU A 38 -10.00 -20.46 -35.81
C GLU A 38 -10.83 -19.17 -35.87
N ALA A 39 -10.58 -18.32 -36.87
CA ALA A 39 -11.23 -17.01 -37.02
C ALA A 39 -12.74 -17.09 -37.38
N ASP A 40 -13.22 -18.25 -37.81
CA ASP A 40 -14.64 -18.49 -38.09
C ASP A 40 -15.48 -18.59 -36.81
N LEU A 41 -14.90 -19.04 -35.69
CA LEU A 41 -15.56 -19.09 -34.37
C LEU A 41 -15.96 -17.71 -33.84
N ASP A 42 -15.38 -16.62 -34.36
CA ASP A 42 -15.75 -15.25 -34.01
C ASP A 42 -17.13 -14.84 -34.54
N ASN A 43 -17.62 -15.52 -35.58
CA ASN A 43 -18.88 -15.18 -36.27
C ASN A 43 -20.07 -16.03 -35.81
N GLY A 44 -19.86 -16.87 -34.79
CA GLY A 44 -20.84 -17.78 -34.25
C GLY A 44 -20.82 -19.18 -34.89
N PRO A 45 -21.71 -20.09 -34.46
CA PRO A 45 -22.81 -19.87 -33.52
C PRO A 45 -22.33 -19.40 -32.13
N PHE A 46 -23.14 -18.57 -31.47
CA PHE A 46 -22.86 -18.08 -30.12
C PHE A 46 -23.66 -18.90 -29.09
N PHE A 47 -23.12 -19.02 -27.89
CA PHE A 47 -23.60 -19.92 -26.84
C PHE A 47 -23.86 -19.19 -25.54
N LEU A 48 -24.89 -19.62 -24.81
CA LEU A 48 -25.20 -19.07 -23.49
C LEU A 48 -24.10 -19.47 -22.49
N LYS A 49 -23.60 -18.49 -21.74
CA LYS A 49 -22.64 -18.65 -20.64
C LYS A 49 -23.22 -18.03 -19.37
N HIS A 50 -23.03 -18.73 -18.25
CA HIS A 50 -23.53 -18.36 -16.92
C HIS A 50 -22.79 -17.17 -16.28
N MET A 51 -21.49 -17.01 -16.56
CA MET A 51 -20.59 -15.92 -16.15
C MET A 51 -20.31 -15.74 -14.66
N ASP A 52 -21.12 -16.30 -13.77
CA ASP A 52 -20.91 -16.28 -12.33
C ASP A 52 -20.53 -17.66 -11.82
N ASP A 53 -19.53 -18.27 -12.46
CA ASP A 53 -19.03 -19.61 -12.15
C ASP A 53 -17.86 -19.58 -11.17
N LYS A 54 -17.74 -18.51 -10.37
CA LYS A 54 -16.60 -18.28 -9.46
C LYS A 54 -16.60 -19.22 -8.26
N ASP A 55 -17.78 -19.51 -7.73
CA ASP A 55 -17.95 -20.28 -6.50
C ASP A 55 -18.94 -21.44 -6.73
N ASP A 56 -18.81 -22.49 -5.92
CA ASP A 56 -19.64 -23.71 -6.01
C ASP A 56 -21.10 -23.50 -5.52
N HIS A 57 -21.41 -22.34 -4.96
CA HIS A 57 -22.73 -21.94 -4.47
C HIS A 57 -23.84 -21.90 -5.54
N HIS A 58 -23.49 -21.87 -6.83
CA HIS A 58 -24.46 -21.80 -7.93
C HIS A 58 -24.87 -23.16 -8.51
N ILE A 59 -24.28 -24.26 -8.04
CA ILE A 59 -24.59 -25.62 -8.47
C ILE A 59 -25.20 -26.39 -7.30
N LEU A 60 -26.48 -26.73 -7.43
CA LEU A 60 -27.18 -27.54 -6.45
C LEU A 60 -26.92 -29.02 -6.73
N VAL A 61 -26.57 -29.78 -5.70
CA VAL A 61 -26.33 -31.23 -5.78
C VAL A 61 -27.16 -32.00 -4.76
N ASP A 62 -27.47 -33.27 -5.07
CA ASP A 62 -28.03 -34.21 -4.09
C ASP A 62 -26.93 -34.92 -3.26
N ASP A 63 -27.33 -35.82 -2.34
CA ASP A 63 -26.42 -36.57 -1.46
C ASP A 63 -25.40 -37.45 -2.21
N ASP A 64 -25.67 -37.78 -3.48
CA ASP A 64 -24.81 -38.56 -4.36
C ASP A 64 -23.98 -37.66 -5.32
N TYR A 65 -23.99 -36.34 -5.09
CA TYR A 65 -23.33 -35.33 -5.92
C TYR A 65 -23.86 -35.22 -7.37
N ASN A 66 -25.09 -35.63 -7.63
CA ASN A 66 -25.73 -35.36 -8.92
C ASN A 66 -26.22 -33.91 -8.96
N ILE A 67 -25.97 -33.21 -10.08
CA ILE A 67 -26.47 -31.85 -10.28
C ILE A 67 -28.00 -31.87 -10.39
N THR A 68 -28.68 -31.18 -9.46
CA THR A 68 -30.13 -31.05 -9.41
C THR A 68 -30.62 -29.67 -9.87
N GLY A 69 -29.73 -28.67 -9.88
CA GLY A 69 -30.06 -27.31 -10.34
C GLY A 69 -28.82 -26.45 -10.60
N VAL A 70 -28.99 -25.46 -11.47
CA VAL A 70 -28.01 -24.40 -11.73
C VAL A 70 -28.73 -23.05 -11.60
N ILE A 71 -28.33 -22.25 -10.62
CA ILE A 71 -28.96 -20.98 -10.23
C ILE A 71 -28.00 -19.80 -10.43
N GLY A 72 -28.41 -18.55 -10.20
CA GLY A 72 -27.48 -17.41 -10.28
C GLY A 72 -27.20 -16.87 -11.71
N TRP A 73 -28.21 -16.83 -12.59
CA TRP A 73 -28.05 -16.41 -13.99
C TRP A 73 -27.96 -14.89 -14.23
N THR A 74 -27.68 -14.09 -13.20
CA THR A 74 -27.74 -12.60 -13.23
C THR A 74 -26.83 -11.97 -14.29
N PHE A 75 -25.68 -12.58 -14.59
CA PHE A 75 -24.71 -12.10 -15.56
C PHE A 75 -24.66 -12.92 -16.86
N ALA A 76 -25.67 -13.76 -17.09
CA ALA A 76 -25.69 -14.65 -18.24
C ALA A 76 -25.65 -13.89 -19.57
N ARG A 77 -24.82 -14.36 -20.50
CA ARG A 77 -24.65 -13.74 -21.82
C ARG A 77 -24.42 -14.78 -22.91
N VAL A 78 -24.69 -14.39 -24.15
CA VAL A 78 -24.39 -15.22 -25.32
C VAL A 78 -23.01 -14.82 -25.87
N VAL A 79 -22.09 -15.77 -25.98
CA VAL A 79 -20.65 -15.54 -26.24
C VAL A 79 -20.10 -16.55 -27.26
N PRO A 80 -18.91 -16.29 -27.86
CA PRO A 80 -18.26 -17.26 -28.75
C PRO A 80 -17.97 -18.61 -28.09
N ALA A 81 -17.80 -19.64 -28.92
CA ALA A 81 -17.58 -21.02 -28.46
C ALA A 81 -16.38 -21.15 -27.49
N PHE A 82 -15.27 -20.47 -27.77
CA PHE A 82 -14.07 -20.50 -26.93
C PHE A 82 -14.28 -19.87 -25.54
N GLU A 83 -15.23 -18.95 -25.40
CA GLU A 83 -15.55 -18.34 -24.11
C GLU A 83 -16.57 -19.17 -23.34
N ALA A 84 -17.58 -19.71 -24.03
CA ALA A 84 -18.63 -20.53 -23.44
C ALA A 84 -18.09 -21.88 -22.93
N PHE A 85 -17.16 -22.49 -23.67
CA PHE A 85 -16.67 -23.85 -23.43
C PHE A 85 -15.16 -23.91 -23.15
N GLY A 86 -14.52 -22.75 -22.99
CA GLY A 86 -13.12 -22.64 -22.56
C GLY A 86 -12.94 -22.90 -21.05
N PRO A 87 -11.73 -22.70 -20.53
CA PRO A 87 -11.44 -22.80 -19.10
C PRO A 87 -12.44 -22.00 -18.25
N LEU A 88 -12.96 -22.62 -17.19
CA LEU A 88 -13.99 -22.07 -16.30
C LEU A 88 -13.39 -21.63 -14.97
N LEU A 89 -14.02 -20.67 -14.29
CA LEU A 89 -13.58 -20.26 -12.95
C LEU A 89 -13.85 -21.37 -11.93
N LEU A 90 -14.94 -22.10 -12.09
CA LEU A 90 -15.30 -23.27 -11.28
C LEU A 90 -14.19 -24.34 -11.23
N THR A 91 -13.45 -24.48 -12.32
CA THR A 91 -12.35 -25.44 -12.44
C THR A 91 -10.99 -24.80 -12.30
N ALA A 92 -10.89 -23.51 -11.93
CA ALA A 92 -9.62 -22.83 -11.76
C ALA A 92 -9.01 -23.11 -10.38
N ASP A 93 -7.69 -22.92 -10.30
CA ASP A 93 -7.02 -22.66 -9.02
C ASP A 93 -7.01 -21.14 -8.82
N LEU A 94 -7.92 -20.63 -7.98
CA LEU A 94 -8.10 -19.20 -7.78
C LEU A 94 -6.87 -18.55 -7.11
N ASP A 95 -6.19 -19.26 -6.22
CA ASP A 95 -4.96 -18.80 -5.57
C ASP A 95 -3.84 -18.59 -6.59
N ASP A 96 -3.67 -19.54 -7.50
CA ASP A 96 -2.68 -19.44 -8.56
C ASP A 96 -3.07 -18.34 -9.57
N LEU A 97 -4.36 -18.16 -9.89
CA LEU A 97 -4.81 -17.03 -10.71
C LEU A 97 -4.49 -15.67 -10.06
N LEU A 98 -4.73 -15.51 -8.75
CA LEU A 98 -4.41 -14.30 -7.98
C LEU A 98 -2.90 -14.05 -7.91
N LYS A 99 -2.10 -15.12 -7.74
CA LYS A 99 -0.63 -15.05 -7.71
C LYS A 99 -0.01 -14.94 -9.10
N GLY A 100 -0.81 -14.73 -10.15
CA GLY A 100 -0.32 -14.55 -11.52
C GLY A 100 0.26 -15.82 -12.14
N LYS A 101 0.08 -16.98 -11.52
CA LYS A 101 0.52 -18.30 -11.98
C LYS A 101 -0.46 -18.89 -12.98
N LEU A 102 -0.08 -20.01 -13.63
CA LEU A 102 -0.94 -20.76 -14.54
C LEU A 102 -2.22 -21.21 -13.83
N GLY A 103 -3.40 -20.69 -14.18
CA GLY A 103 -4.68 -21.08 -13.55
C GLY A 103 -5.17 -22.48 -13.92
N ARG A 104 -4.32 -23.30 -14.54
CA ARG A 104 -4.64 -24.64 -14.99
C ARG A 104 -4.63 -25.60 -13.81
N SER A 105 -5.78 -26.13 -13.45
CA SER A 105 -5.92 -26.98 -12.26
C SER A 105 -6.17 -28.46 -12.59
N LEU A 106 -6.28 -29.29 -11.54
CA LEU A 106 -6.79 -30.66 -11.67
C LEU A 106 -8.25 -30.69 -12.13
N GLY A 107 -9.08 -29.73 -11.69
CA GLY A 107 -10.47 -29.59 -12.09
C GLY A 107 -10.62 -29.43 -13.61
N ASP A 108 -9.75 -28.62 -14.23
CA ASP A 108 -9.73 -28.45 -15.69
C ASP A 108 -9.50 -29.79 -16.41
N LYS A 109 -8.60 -30.64 -15.87
CA LYS A 109 -8.30 -31.97 -16.44
C LYS A 109 -9.49 -32.92 -16.28
N ILE A 110 -10.17 -32.89 -15.13
CA ILE A 110 -11.35 -33.70 -14.87
C ILE A 110 -12.47 -33.32 -15.83
N LEU A 111 -12.77 -32.03 -15.95
CA LEU A 111 -13.82 -31.53 -16.84
C LEU A 111 -13.51 -31.81 -18.30
N THR A 112 -12.27 -31.59 -18.73
CA THR A 112 -11.81 -31.94 -20.09
C THR A 112 -12.06 -33.41 -20.40
N LYS A 113 -11.72 -34.32 -19.47
CA LYS A 113 -11.95 -35.76 -19.64
C LYS A 113 -13.44 -36.08 -19.73
N ALA A 114 -14.27 -35.40 -18.93
CA ALA A 114 -15.72 -35.56 -18.94
C ALA A 114 -16.37 -35.03 -20.24
N LEU A 115 -15.76 -34.04 -20.89
CA LEU A 115 -16.20 -33.47 -22.17
C LEU A 115 -15.73 -34.26 -23.39
N HIS A 116 -14.76 -35.17 -23.22
CA HIS A 116 -14.22 -35.95 -24.33
C HIS A 116 -15.33 -36.79 -25.00
N GLY A 117 -15.53 -36.58 -26.30
CA GLY A 117 -16.59 -37.22 -27.07
C GLY A 117 -18.00 -36.64 -26.90
N LYS A 118 -18.19 -35.55 -26.14
CA LYS A 118 -19.49 -34.87 -25.92
C LYS A 118 -19.74 -33.66 -26.84
N GLY A 119 -19.16 -33.64 -28.05
CA GLY A 119 -19.23 -32.49 -28.97
C GLY A 119 -20.65 -32.13 -29.45
N ILE A 120 -20.86 -30.87 -29.83
CA ILE A 120 -22.09 -30.39 -30.49
C ILE A 120 -21.77 -30.23 -31.97
N THR A 121 -22.20 -31.20 -32.79
CA THR A 121 -22.14 -31.37 -34.26
C THR A 121 -20.86 -30.96 -35.03
N ASP A 122 -20.14 -29.92 -34.63
CA ASP A 122 -18.87 -29.43 -35.20
C ASP A 122 -17.90 -28.81 -34.17
N ILE A 123 -18.26 -28.71 -32.88
CA ILE A 123 -17.39 -28.14 -31.82
C ILE A 123 -16.88 -29.23 -30.89
N ASP A 124 -15.55 -29.36 -30.82
CA ASP A 124 -14.87 -30.19 -29.82
C ASP A 124 -14.75 -29.43 -28.49
N LEU A 125 -15.65 -29.72 -27.56
CA LEU A 125 -15.70 -29.08 -26.24
C LEU A 125 -14.43 -29.36 -25.41
N ALA A 126 -13.83 -30.55 -25.53
CA ALA A 126 -12.60 -30.89 -24.81
C ALA A 126 -11.41 -30.11 -25.37
N ARG A 127 -11.39 -29.85 -26.69
CA ARG A 127 -10.43 -28.95 -27.31
C ARG A 127 -10.61 -27.52 -26.81
N MET A 128 -11.84 -27.00 -26.76
CA MET A 128 -12.14 -25.64 -26.25
C MET A 128 -11.64 -25.47 -24.81
N MET A 129 -11.93 -26.44 -23.94
CA MET A 129 -11.50 -26.45 -22.53
C MET A 129 -9.96 -26.44 -22.40
N ASN A 130 -9.23 -27.10 -23.30
CA ASN A 130 -7.76 -27.09 -23.35
C ASN A 130 -7.16 -25.86 -24.05
N GLY A 131 -7.98 -24.88 -24.47
CA GLY A 131 -7.54 -23.66 -25.14
C GLY A 131 -6.76 -22.67 -24.27
N PRO A 132 -6.35 -21.53 -24.82
CA PRO A 132 -5.66 -20.52 -24.01
C PRO A 132 -6.55 -19.97 -22.88
N ASP A 133 -5.90 -19.62 -21.77
CA ASP A 133 -6.56 -19.21 -20.52
C ASP A 133 -6.86 -17.69 -20.45
N VAL A 134 -6.65 -16.98 -21.57
CA VAL A 134 -6.65 -15.51 -21.59
C VAL A 134 -8.03 -14.93 -21.26
N VAL A 135 -9.11 -15.56 -21.72
CA VAL A 135 -10.49 -15.07 -21.49
C VAL A 135 -10.92 -15.24 -20.04
N ARG A 136 -10.59 -16.38 -19.41
CA ARG A 136 -10.86 -16.62 -17.98
C ARG A 136 -10.10 -15.61 -17.13
N ARG A 137 -8.80 -15.42 -17.38
CA ARG A 137 -7.98 -14.43 -16.66
C ARG A 137 -8.43 -13.00 -16.85
N PHE A 138 -8.79 -12.61 -18.06
CA PHE A 138 -9.28 -11.27 -18.33
C PHE A 138 -10.62 -11.01 -17.63
N SER A 139 -11.53 -11.98 -17.67
CA SER A 139 -12.82 -11.88 -16.98
C SER A 139 -12.66 -11.85 -15.47
N PHE A 140 -11.76 -12.69 -14.92
CA PHE A 140 -11.39 -12.68 -13.51
C PHE A 140 -10.79 -11.33 -13.10
N GLY A 141 -9.79 -10.86 -13.83
CA GLY A 141 -9.08 -9.62 -13.52
C GLY A 141 -9.96 -8.37 -13.59
N LEU A 142 -10.88 -8.28 -14.56
CA LEU A 142 -11.85 -7.19 -14.62
C LEU A 142 -12.88 -7.24 -13.47
N GLY A 143 -13.23 -8.45 -13.00
CA GLY A 143 -14.16 -8.64 -11.90
C GLY A 143 -13.58 -8.36 -10.52
N MET A 144 -12.25 -8.43 -10.37
CA MET A 144 -11.52 -8.19 -9.11
C MET A 144 -10.99 -6.75 -8.96
N GLY A 145 -11.04 -5.95 -10.03
CA GLY A 145 -10.27 -4.69 -10.15
C GLY A 145 -10.59 -3.57 -9.16
N MET A 146 -11.51 -3.76 -8.21
CA MET A 146 -11.93 -2.67 -7.32
C MET A 146 -11.08 -2.49 -6.05
N ASP A 147 -10.27 -3.46 -5.58
CA ASP A 147 -9.52 -3.33 -4.31
C ASP A 147 -8.19 -4.12 -4.25
N LEU A 148 -7.49 -4.33 -5.38
CA LEU A 148 -6.23 -5.09 -5.38
C LEU A 148 -5.03 -4.28 -4.89
N SER A 149 -4.16 -4.88 -4.08
CA SER A 149 -2.84 -4.35 -3.76
C SER A 149 -1.95 -4.25 -5.02
N SER A 150 -0.85 -3.48 -4.94
CA SER A 150 0.09 -3.34 -6.07
C SER A 150 0.66 -4.68 -6.52
N THR A 151 1.01 -5.53 -5.56
CA THR A 151 1.59 -6.85 -5.82
C THR A 151 0.58 -7.77 -6.49
N GLU A 152 -0.67 -7.77 -6.03
CA GLU A 152 -1.74 -8.58 -6.63
C GLU A 152 -2.10 -8.09 -8.04
N ALA A 153 -2.15 -6.76 -8.25
CA ALA A 153 -2.36 -6.18 -9.56
C ALA A 153 -1.23 -6.58 -10.53
N ASP A 154 0.03 -6.47 -10.12
CA ASP A 154 1.17 -6.87 -10.95
C ASP A 154 1.18 -8.38 -11.23
N HIS A 155 0.85 -9.23 -10.25
CA HIS A 155 0.69 -10.66 -10.45
C HIS A 155 -0.42 -10.98 -11.46
N LEU A 156 -1.60 -10.42 -11.28
CA LEU A 156 -2.73 -10.57 -12.20
C LEU A 156 -2.35 -10.14 -13.62
N PHE A 157 -1.73 -8.97 -13.76
CA PHE A 157 -1.26 -8.41 -15.01
C PHE A 157 -0.20 -9.30 -15.68
N LYS A 158 0.74 -9.83 -14.91
CA LYS A 158 1.74 -10.79 -15.37
C LYS A 158 1.08 -12.06 -15.93
N GLY A 159 0.09 -12.60 -15.22
CA GLY A 159 -0.66 -13.78 -15.68
C GLY A 159 -1.40 -13.56 -17.01
N ILE A 160 -2.04 -12.40 -17.16
CA ILE A 160 -2.76 -11.99 -18.38
C ILE A 160 -1.79 -11.86 -19.55
N ILE A 161 -0.70 -11.10 -19.39
CA ILE A 161 0.26 -10.83 -20.46
C ILE A 161 1.02 -12.09 -20.86
N SER A 162 1.44 -12.93 -19.91
CA SER A 162 2.09 -14.21 -20.20
C SER A 162 1.18 -15.09 -21.08
N THR A 163 -0.10 -15.19 -20.73
CA THR A 163 -1.04 -16.00 -21.51
C THR A 163 -1.29 -15.42 -22.89
N ALA A 164 -1.39 -14.09 -23.00
CA ALA A 164 -1.63 -13.40 -24.28
C ALA A 164 -0.41 -13.42 -25.22
N THR A 165 0.81 -13.48 -24.66
CA THR A 165 2.07 -13.52 -25.42
C THR A 165 2.54 -14.95 -25.72
N GLY A 166 2.11 -15.94 -24.92
CA GLY A 166 2.63 -17.30 -24.96
C GLY A 166 4.00 -17.47 -24.28
N ILE A 167 4.53 -16.41 -23.64
CA ILE A 167 5.81 -16.44 -22.93
C ILE A 167 5.60 -17.09 -21.56
N PRO A 168 6.36 -18.14 -21.19
CA PRO A 168 6.21 -18.80 -19.90
C PRO A 168 6.45 -17.86 -18.70
N LEU A 169 5.67 -18.04 -17.62
CA LEU A 169 5.77 -17.23 -16.39
C LEU A 169 7.08 -17.42 -15.61
N LEU A 170 7.79 -18.53 -15.83
CA LEU A 170 9.00 -18.89 -15.11
C LEU A 170 10.18 -18.07 -15.65
N GLN A 171 10.64 -17.10 -14.86
CA GLN A 171 11.89 -16.32 -15.00
C GLN A 171 12.09 -15.44 -16.25
N GLU A 172 11.31 -15.57 -17.32
CA GLU A 172 11.58 -14.84 -18.58
C GLU A 172 10.79 -13.54 -18.77
N MET A 173 9.62 -13.38 -18.16
CA MET A 173 8.80 -12.18 -18.33
C MET A 173 9.01 -11.18 -17.19
N ASP A 174 9.83 -10.17 -17.47
CA ASP A 174 9.96 -8.95 -16.68
C ASP A 174 8.83 -7.98 -17.06
N LEU A 175 7.90 -7.78 -16.13
CA LEU A 175 6.70 -6.98 -16.38
C LEU A 175 7.03 -5.49 -16.49
N GLU A 176 8.05 -5.00 -15.78
CA GLU A 176 8.48 -3.61 -15.85
C GLU A 176 9.15 -3.32 -17.20
N VAL A 177 10.02 -4.22 -17.66
CA VAL A 177 10.58 -4.15 -19.03
C VAL A 177 9.47 -4.20 -20.08
N TRP A 178 8.43 -5.00 -19.86
CA TRP A 178 7.28 -5.03 -20.76
C TRP A 178 6.54 -3.68 -20.79
N TYR A 179 6.29 -3.07 -19.62
CA TYR A 179 5.66 -1.75 -19.55
C TYR A 179 6.49 -0.68 -20.27
N ASP A 180 7.79 -0.62 -20.02
CA ASP A 180 8.70 0.34 -20.65
C ASP A 180 8.67 0.25 -22.17
N ASN A 181 8.77 -0.97 -22.71
CA ASN A 181 8.71 -1.20 -24.15
C ASN A 181 7.38 -0.71 -24.75
N ARG A 182 6.26 -0.92 -24.05
CA ARG A 182 4.93 -0.49 -24.52
C ARG A 182 4.71 1.01 -24.41
N LEU A 183 5.25 1.64 -23.37
CA LEU A 183 5.26 3.09 -23.23
C LEU A 183 6.06 3.75 -24.37
N HIS A 184 7.20 3.16 -24.73
CA HIS A 184 7.98 3.63 -25.87
C HIS A 184 7.27 3.39 -27.21
N GLU A 185 6.78 2.17 -27.44
CA GLU A 185 6.11 1.79 -28.70
C GLU A 185 4.84 2.61 -28.94
N TRP A 186 4.10 2.97 -27.88
CA TRP A 186 2.85 3.71 -27.98
C TRP A 186 2.96 5.16 -27.52
N ALA A 187 4.17 5.74 -27.56
CA ALA A 187 4.41 7.12 -27.16
C ALA A 187 3.47 8.12 -27.87
N ASP A 188 3.03 7.85 -29.09
CA ASP A 188 2.12 8.73 -29.85
C ASP A 188 0.62 8.51 -29.56
N ASP A 189 0.24 7.60 -28.65
CA ASP A 189 -1.16 7.33 -28.32
C ASP A 189 -1.78 8.48 -27.49
N SER A 190 -2.77 9.17 -28.06
CA SER A 190 -3.34 10.38 -27.45
C SER A 190 -4.03 10.15 -26.10
N ARG A 191 -4.55 8.95 -25.82
CA ARG A 191 -5.19 8.63 -24.53
C ARG A 191 -4.15 8.28 -23.48
N LEU A 192 -3.10 7.53 -23.86
CA LEU A 192 -1.93 7.30 -23.00
C LEU A 192 -1.27 8.63 -22.64
N GLN A 193 -1.07 9.50 -23.64
CA GLN A 193 -0.56 10.85 -23.43
C GLN A 193 -1.49 11.67 -22.54
N THR A 194 -2.82 11.63 -22.73
CA THR A 194 -3.75 12.33 -21.83
C THR A 194 -3.64 11.82 -20.39
N LEU A 195 -3.46 10.52 -20.20
CA LEU A 195 -3.33 9.88 -18.90
C LEU A 195 -2.00 10.22 -18.20
N LEU A 196 -0.91 10.31 -18.96
CA LEU A 196 0.42 10.71 -18.49
C LEU A 196 0.52 12.25 -18.28
N LEU A 197 -0.13 13.03 -19.13
CA LEU A 197 -0.09 14.49 -19.15
C LEU A 197 -1.16 15.15 -18.29
N GLN A 198 -2.19 14.44 -17.80
CA GLN A 198 -3.25 15.09 -17.01
C GLN A 198 -2.69 15.83 -15.79
N LEU A 199 -1.70 15.26 -15.11
CA LEU A 199 -0.99 15.93 -14.02
C LEU A 199 -0.08 17.04 -14.54
N LEU A 200 0.77 16.77 -15.54
CA LEU A 200 1.73 17.73 -16.09
C LEU A 200 1.10 18.95 -16.79
N SER A 201 -0.06 18.79 -17.42
CA SER A 201 -0.81 19.86 -18.07
C SER A 201 -1.36 20.88 -17.07
N GLN A 202 -1.48 20.51 -15.80
CA GLN A 202 -1.85 21.40 -14.70
C GLN A 202 -0.64 22.13 -14.13
N VAL A 203 0.58 21.61 -14.36
CA VAL A 203 1.82 22.19 -13.83
C VAL A 203 2.32 23.30 -14.75
N ASN A 204 2.34 24.53 -14.23
CA ASN A 204 3.00 25.64 -14.90
C ASN A 204 4.53 25.58 -14.68
N SER A 205 5.21 24.82 -15.55
CA SER A 205 6.67 24.64 -15.50
C SER A 205 7.46 25.94 -15.65
N HIS A 206 6.94 26.93 -16.38
CA HIS A 206 7.57 28.25 -16.49
C HIS A 206 7.60 28.99 -15.16
N GLU A 207 6.53 28.88 -14.36
CA GLU A 207 6.51 29.48 -13.03
C GLU A 207 7.44 28.76 -12.07
N LEU A 208 7.55 27.42 -12.14
CA LEU A 208 8.54 26.66 -11.36
C LEU A 208 9.97 27.13 -11.67
N VAL A 209 10.34 27.27 -12.95
CA VAL A 209 11.66 27.78 -13.36
C VAL A 209 11.89 29.20 -12.84
N ARG A 210 10.88 30.08 -12.96
CA ARG A 210 10.97 31.46 -12.47
C ARG A 210 11.21 31.53 -10.97
N LEU A 211 10.45 30.76 -10.19
CA LEU A 211 10.58 30.68 -8.73
C LEU A 211 11.93 30.07 -8.33
N ALA A 212 12.33 28.97 -8.94
CA ALA A 212 13.58 28.30 -8.63
C ALA A 212 14.80 29.19 -8.94
N THR A 213 14.78 29.90 -10.07
CA THR A 213 15.80 30.89 -10.42
C THR A 213 15.87 32.00 -9.36
N GLN A 214 14.71 32.50 -8.91
CA GLN A 214 14.65 33.52 -7.85
C GLN A 214 15.20 33.00 -6.51
N LEU A 215 14.83 31.78 -6.13
CA LEU A 215 15.25 31.14 -4.87
C LEU A 215 16.74 30.75 -4.88
N ASN A 216 17.32 30.48 -6.05
CA ASN A 216 18.74 30.17 -6.20
C ASN A 216 19.58 31.39 -6.62
N ASN A 217 19.34 32.55 -5.99
CA ASN A 217 20.12 33.79 -6.18
C ASN A 217 20.22 34.28 -7.65
N GLY A 218 19.20 34.00 -8.47
CA GLY A 218 19.15 34.41 -9.87
C GLY A 218 19.87 33.46 -10.84
N ILE A 219 20.35 32.30 -10.40
CA ILE A 219 20.96 31.29 -11.28
C ILE A 219 19.86 30.65 -12.15
N PRO A 220 19.95 30.73 -13.49
CA PRO A 220 18.98 30.12 -14.37
C PRO A 220 18.93 28.59 -14.23
N CYS A 221 17.76 28.02 -14.48
CA CYS A 221 17.56 26.58 -14.57
C CYS A 221 16.62 26.20 -15.71
N ILE A 222 16.63 24.93 -16.06
CA ILE A 222 15.66 24.32 -16.96
C ILE A 222 14.77 23.34 -16.19
N PHE A 223 13.51 23.28 -16.60
CA PHE A 223 12.60 22.23 -16.15
C PHE A 223 12.81 20.98 -17.01
N GLN A 224 13.04 19.85 -16.36
CA GLN A 224 13.05 18.54 -17.00
C GLN A 224 11.95 17.67 -16.38
N PRO A 225 10.96 17.22 -17.18
CA PRO A 225 9.96 16.26 -16.72
C PRO A 225 10.62 15.02 -16.12
N GLY A 226 9.97 14.46 -15.11
CA GLY A 226 10.29 13.16 -14.57
C GLY A 226 9.93 12.03 -15.52
N ASN A 227 10.60 10.88 -15.37
CA ASN A 227 10.25 9.68 -16.10
C ASN A 227 9.07 8.97 -15.42
N HIS A 228 8.13 8.50 -16.22
CA HIS A 228 6.92 7.82 -15.72
C HIS A 228 7.10 6.31 -15.54
N SER A 229 8.23 5.75 -15.99
CA SER A 229 8.55 4.33 -15.93
C SER A 229 10.07 4.10 -16.10
N GLY A 230 10.51 2.87 -15.88
CA GLY A 230 11.87 2.39 -16.06
C GLY A 230 12.80 2.60 -14.87
N VAL A 231 14.07 2.25 -15.05
CA VAL A 231 15.11 2.26 -13.99
C VAL A 231 15.31 3.65 -13.36
N ASP A 232 14.94 4.71 -14.10
CA ASP A 232 14.99 6.10 -13.64
C ASP A 232 13.59 6.70 -13.38
N ALA A 233 12.57 5.87 -13.13
CA ALA A 233 11.21 6.33 -12.86
C ALA A 233 11.19 7.27 -11.65
N THR A 234 10.62 8.46 -11.83
CA THR A 234 10.49 9.47 -10.78
C THR A 234 9.02 9.63 -10.35
N MET A 235 8.15 8.73 -10.78
CA MET A 235 6.74 8.65 -10.37
C MET A 235 6.56 7.52 -9.35
N GLY A 236 6.19 7.88 -8.12
CA GLY A 236 5.84 6.94 -7.05
C GLY A 236 4.32 6.75 -6.91
N CYS A 237 3.93 5.99 -5.88
CA CYS A 237 2.52 5.72 -5.56
C CYS A 237 1.73 7.03 -5.37
N ALA A 238 2.15 7.91 -4.45
CA ALA A 238 1.42 9.14 -4.13
C ALA A 238 1.94 10.41 -4.83
N ASN A 239 3.20 10.42 -5.29
CA ASN A 239 3.88 11.63 -5.74
C ASN A 239 4.51 11.46 -7.14
N TYR A 240 4.46 12.53 -7.93
CA TYR A 240 5.25 12.69 -9.15
C TYR A 240 6.42 13.63 -8.87
N HIS A 241 7.61 13.26 -9.34
CA HIS A 241 8.81 14.06 -9.18
C HIS A 241 9.34 14.52 -10.54
N CYS A 242 9.73 15.78 -10.64
CA CYS A 242 10.44 16.34 -11.80
C CYS A 242 11.66 17.15 -11.36
N TRP A 243 12.48 17.56 -12.32
CA TRP A 243 13.79 18.14 -12.07
C TRP A 243 13.85 19.61 -12.46
N LEU A 244 14.59 20.38 -11.68
CA LEU A 244 15.11 21.69 -12.03
C LEU A 244 16.62 21.60 -12.09
N ILE A 245 17.20 21.82 -13.26
CA ILE A 245 18.64 21.67 -13.52
C ILE A 245 19.21 23.06 -13.74
N PHE A 246 20.04 23.52 -12.82
CA PHE A 246 20.65 24.85 -12.88
C PHE A 246 21.87 24.85 -13.81
N ASP A 247 22.20 26.02 -14.35
CA ASP A 247 23.38 26.23 -15.21
C ASP A 247 24.71 25.83 -14.53
N THR A 248 24.72 25.79 -13.19
CA THR A 248 25.85 25.32 -12.37
C THR A 248 26.00 23.80 -12.36
N GLY A 249 25.01 23.06 -12.84
CA GLY A 249 24.89 21.61 -12.71
C GLY A 249 24.21 21.15 -11.41
N GLU A 250 23.89 22.07 -10.48
CA GLU A 250 23.06 21.78 -9.32
C GLU A 250 21.67 21.30 -9.77
N LYS A 251 21.09 20.35 -9.03
CA LYS A 251 19.77 19.79 -9.32
C LYS A 251 18.87 19.91 -8.11
N TRP A 252 17.66 20.41 -8.34
CA TRP A 252 16.56 20.30 -7.37
C TRP A 252 15.51 19.34 -7.90
N ILE A 253 14.83 18.66 -6.99
CA ILE A 253 13.64 17.87 -7.23
C ILE A 253 12.42 18.73 -6.87
N VAL A 254 11.40 18.66 -7.71
CA VAL A 254 10.05 19.16 -7.41
C VAL A 254 9.15 17.96 -7.17
N ARG A 255 8.65 17.80 -5.94
CA ARG A 255 7.67 16.78 -5.58
C ARG A 255 6.26 17.34 -5.72
N ILE A 256 5.39 16.63 -6.42
CA ILE A 256 4.02 17.04 -6.74
C ILE A 256 3.08 15.88 -6.37
N PRO A 257 2.17 16.04 -5.40
CA PRO A 257 1.17 15.03 -5.10
C PRO A 257 0.29 14.74 -6.32
N ARG A 258 -0.02 13.47 -6.54
CA ARG A 258 -0.88 13.04 -7.64
C ARG A 258 -2.34 13.36 -7.31
N THR A 259 -3.04 14.05 -8.21
CA THR A 259 -4.49 14.34 -8.06
C THR A 259 -5.34 13.21 -8.64
N GLY A 260 -6.46 12.89 -7.98
CA GLY A 260 -7.40 11.84 -8.41
C GLY A 260 -6.86 10.40 -8.32
N PHE A 261 -5.75 10.20 -7.60
CA PHE A 261 -5.12 8.90 -7.37
C PHE A 261 -5.73 8.12 -6.19
N SER A 262 -6.24 8.83 -5.18
CA SER A 262 -6.82 8.26 -3.96
C SER A 262 -8.06 9.04 -3.54
N ASP A 263 -8.86 8.46 -2.64
CA ASP A 263 -10.01 9.13 -2.02
C ASP A 263 -9.60 10.08 -0.87
N VAL A 264 -8.30 10.40 -0.75
CA VAL A 264 -7.78 11.32 0.26
C VAL A 264 -8.28 12.74 -0.02
N PRO A 265 -8.91 13.43 0.96
CA PRO A 265 -9.39 14.79 0.81
C PRO A 265 -8.28 15.77 0.39
N SER A 266 -8.61 16.75 -0.45
CA SER A 266 -7.62 17.71 -0.98
C SER A 266 -6.98 18.55 0.13
N GLU A 267 -7.76 18.88 1.16
CA GLU A 267 -7.30 19.60 2.35
C GLU A 267 -6.23 18.81 3.12
N LEU A 268 -6.37 17.48 3.20
CA LEU A 268 -5.39 16.61 3.84
C LEU A 268 -4.12 16.48 2.98
N VAL A 269 -4.25 16.41 1.65
CA VAL A 269 -3.08 16.42 0.74
C VAL A 269 -2.29 17.72 0.91
N GLU A 270 -2.95 18.87 0.99
CA GLU A 270 -2.29 20.15 1.23
C GLU A 270 -1.61 20.22 2.59
N TYR A 271 -2.28 19.72 3.64
CA TYR A 271 -1.70 19.63 4.97
C TYR A 271 -0.43 18.77 4.98
N LEU A 272 -0.43 17.63 4.28
CA LEU A 272 0.74 16.76 4.16
C LEU A 272 1.92 17.44 3.45
N VAL A 273 1.66 18.21 2.39
CA VAL A 273 2.68 18.98 1.67
C VAL A 273 3.32 20.05 2.55
N GLU A 274 2.49 20.85 3.24
CA GLU A 274 2.98 21.86 4.17
C GLU A 274 3.75 21.21 5.33
N SER A 275 3.25 20.10 5.85
CA SER A 275 3.85 19.41 6.99
C SER A 275 5.21 18.81 6.67
N GLU A 276 5.37 18.20 5.49
CA GLU A 276 6.67 17.71 5.02
C GLU A 276 7.66 18.86 4.84
N TYR A 277 7.23 19.97 4.24
CA TYR A 277 8.08 21.16 4.09
C TYR A 277 8.53 21.71 5.45
N ALA A 278 7.60 21.84 6.42
CA ALA A 278 7.90 22.32 7.77
C ALA A 278 8.86 21.38 8.52
N THR A 279 8.66 20.07 8.38
CA THR A 279 9.54 19.03 8.95
C THR A 279 10.96 19.16 8.40
N LEU A 280 11.11 19.24 7.07
CA LEU A 280 12.42 19.42 6.44
C LEU A 280 13.08 20.74 6.87
N LYS A 281 12.29 21.82 7.02
CA LYS A 281 12.81 23.09 7.56
C LYS A 281 13.31 22.98 9.00
N PHE A 282 12.62 22.24 9.86
CA PHE A 282 13.11 21.96 11.21
C PHE A 282 14.44 21.20 11.18
N LEU A 283 14.51 20.17 10.33
CA LEU A 283 15.66 19.27 10.21
C LEU A 283 16.89 19.92 9.55
N GLU A 284 16.77 21.07 8.86
CA GLU A 284 17.92 21.82 8.34
C GLU A 284 18.92 22.22 9.44
N SER A 285 18.47 22.30 10.69
CA SER A 285 19.31 22.60 11.85
C SER A 285 19.87 21.36 12.56
N ALA A 286 19.37 20.18 12.23
CA ALA A 286 19.83 18.90 12.77
C ALA A 286 20.97 18.33 11.92
N ASN A 287 21.94 17.65 12.54
CA ASN A 287 23.06 17.05 11.82
C ASN A 287 22.66 15.69 11.17
N ILE A 288 21.63 15.72 10.33
CA ILE A 288 21.01 14.55 9.67
C ILE A 288 21.04 14.81 8.15
N PRO A 289 21.37 13.81 7.32
CA PRO A 289 21.45 13.99 5.87
C PRO A 289 20.06 14.06 5.23
N THR A 290 19.33 15.15 5.44
CA THR A 290 18.00 15.40 4.86
C THR A 290 18.09 16.36 3.66
N PRO A 291 17.11 16.35 2.74
CA PRO A 291 17.10 17.29 1.64
C PRO A 291 16.81 18.70 2.14
N LYS A 292 17.65 19.66 1.75
CA LYS A 292 17.35 21.09 1.97
C LYS A 292 16.11 21.49 1.17
N VAL A 293 15.17 22.20 1.79
CA VAL A 293 13.96 22.68 1.10
C VAL A 293 14.12 24.14 0.67
N HIS A 294 13.64 24.44 -0.54
CA HIS A 294 13.79 25.76 -1.16
C HIS A 294 12.47 26.52 -1.25
N GLY A 295 11.34 25.82 -1.38
CA GLY A 295 10.01 26.41 -1.36
C GLY A 295 8.91 25.37 -1.49
N TYR A 296 7.67 25.76 -1.21
CA TYR A 296 6.48 24.94 -1.40
C TYR A 296 5.34 25.80 -1.92
N GLY A 297 4.27 25.16 -2.41
CA GLY A 297 3.03 25.82 -2.76
C GLY A 297 1.84 24.89 -2.55
N LEU A 298 0.71 25.46 -2.16
CA LEU A 298 -0.56 24.75 -1.98
C LEU A 298 -1.51 25.11 -3.13
N ALA A 299 -2.34 24.17 -3.59
CA ALA A 299 -3.23 24.43 -4.73
C ALA A 299 -4.33 25.44 -4.39
N SER A 300 -4.77 25.47 -3.14
CA SER A 300 -5.75 26.42 -2.62
C SER A 300 -5.23 27.84 -2.47
N ASP A 301 -3.91 28.05 -2.43
CA ASP A 301 -3.32 29.39 -2.33
C ASP A 301 -3.47 30.14 -3.67
N PRO A 302 -4.24 31.24 -3.72
CA PRO A 302 -4.41 32.02 -4.96
C PRO A 302 -3.11 32.68 -5.45
N SER A 303 -2.09 32.78 -4.59
CA SER A 303 -0.76 33.27 -4.96
C SER A 303 0.07 32.23 -5.71
N ASN A 304 -0.27 30.95 -5.56
CA ASN A 304 0.43 29.84 -6.20
C ASN A 304 0.07 29.73 -7.69
N ARG A 305 0.91 30.35 -8.53
CA ARG A 305 0.77 30.31 -9.99
C ARG A 305 1.29 29.02 -10.65
N VAL A 306 1.83 28.07 -9.89
CA VAL A 306 2.24 26.75 -10.40
C VAL A 306 1.02 25.91 -10.76
N GLY A 307 -0.12 26.12 -10.08
CA GLY A 307 -1.40 25.48 -10.37
C GLY A 307 -1.66 24.15 -9.65
N VAL A 308 -0.67 23.63 -8.93
CA VAL A 308 -0.75 22.39 -8.13
C VAL A 308 0.02 22.55 -6.82
N CYS A 309 -0.19 21.63 -5.87
CA CYS A 309 0.67 21.52 -4.70
C CYS A 309 2.07 21.05 -5.09
N TYR A 310 3.11 21.58 -4.44
CA TYR A 310 4.49 21.12 -4.68
C TYR A 310 5.44 21.41 -3.51
N ILE A 311 6.57 20.69 -3.48
CA ILE A 311 7.76 21.02 -2.69
C ILE A 311 8.98 21.04 -3.61
N MET A 312 9.76 22.12 -3.59
CA MET A 312 11.08 22.22 -4.23
C MET A 312 12.17 21.93 -3.20
N MET A 313 13.02 20.95 -3.47
CA MET A 313 14.06 20.50 -2.53
C MET A 313 15.33 20.05 -3.25
N GLN A 314 16.43 20.02 -2.52
CA GLN A 314 17.73 19.51 -2.97
C GLN A 314 17.60 18.06 -3.46
N ALA A 315 18.22 17.77 -4.61
CA ALA A 315 18.43 16.39 -5.02
C ALA A 315 19.60 15.78 -4.23
N LEU A 316 19.33 14.73 -3.45
CA LEU A 316 20.37 13.96 -2.78
C LEU A 316 20.93 12.87 -3.70
N THR A 317 22.18 12.48 -3.45
CA THR A 317 22.85 11.40 -4.19
C THR A 317 22.65 10.06 -3.50
N GLY A 318 22.82 8.96 -4.23
CA GLY A 318 22.73 7.59 -3.71
C GLY A 318 21.59 6.80 -4.34
N LYS A 319 21.51 5.52 -4.02
CA LYS A 319 20.44 4.59 -4.41
C LYS A 319 19.64 4.15 -3.18
N PRO A 320 18.33 3.86 -3.29
CA PRO A 320 17.56 3.33 -2.17
C PRO A 320 18.19 2.06 -1.58
N TYR A 321 18.16 1.95 -0.25
CA TYR A 321 18.61 0.75 0.45
C TYR A 321 17.50 -0.31 0.49
N TYR A 322 17.81 -1.51 0.01
CA TYR A 322 16.94 -2.67 0.10
C TYR A 322 17.58 -3.75 0.98
N ALA A 323 17.00 -3.96 2.16
CA ALA A 323 17.56 -4.87 3.16
C ALA A 323 17.71 -6.33 2.67
N HIS A 324 16.85 -6.77 1.75
CA HIS A 324 16.88 -8.12 1.19
C HIS A 324 18.05 -8.35 0.20
N GLU A 325 18.68 -7.28 -0.29
CA GLU A 325 19.84 -7.34 -1.19
C GLU A 325 21.17 -7.24 -0.43
N ALA A 326 21.13 -6.88 0.85
CA ALA A 326 22.31 -6.60 1.65
C ALA A 326 22.88 -7.85 2.34
N SER A 327 24.20 -7.97 2.37
CA SER A 327 24.92 -8.90 3.23
C SER A 327 24.80 -8.50 4.71
N THR A 328 25.10 -9.43 5.62
CA THR A 328 25.09 -9.15 7.07
C THR A 328 25.95 -7.95 7.46
N ALA A 329 27.18 -7.84 6.94
CA ALA A 329 28.08 -6.73 7.26
C ALA A 329 27.56 -5.38 6.71
N GLN A 330 26.92 -5.40 5.54
CA GLN A 330 26.28 -4.19 4.98
C GLN A 330 25.07 -3.77 5.81
N LYS A 331 24.26 -4.73 6.26
CA LYS A 331 23.14 -4.46 7.16
C LYS A 331 23.60 -3.87 8.50
N GLU A 332 24.62 -4.45 9.12
CA GLU A 332 25.22 -3.92 10.36
C GLU A 332 25.67 -2.46 10.18
N ARG A 333 26.35 -2.15 9.07
CA ARG A 333 26.76 -0.78 8.72
C ARG A 333 25.58 0.19 8.57
N ILE A 334 24.46 -0.26 8.00
CA ILE A 334 23.25 0.57 7.89
C ILE A 334 22.63 0.79 9.27
N ILE A 335 22.51 -0.25 10.09
CA ILE A 335 21.97 -0.15 11.45
C ILE A 335 22.82 0.78 12.33
N GLU A 336 24.15 0.77 12.20
CA GLU A 336 25.03 1.72 12.88
C GLU A 336 24.74 3.18 12.49
N GLN A 337 24.46 3.44 11.21
CA GLN A 337 24.11 4.78 10.73
C GLN A 337 22.68 5.17 11.11
N VAL A 338 21.77 4.20 11.22
CA VAL A 338 20.43 4.40 11.80
C VAL A 338 20.54 4.85 13.25
N ALA A 339 21.36 4.17 14.05
CA ALA A 339 21.64 4.56 15.43
C ALA A 339 22.18 6.00 15.51
N ASN A 340 23.08 6.38 14.60
CA ASN A 340 23.65 7.73 14.57
C ASN A 340 22.60 8.82 14.36
N TYR A 341 21.66 8.66 13.41
CA TYR A 341 20.65 9.70 13.19
C TYR A 341 19.57 9.68 14.26
N LEU A 342 19.22 8.53 14.85
CA LEU A 342 18.29 8.47 15.98
C LEU A 342 18.88 9.19 17.21
N ALA A 343 20.17 8.99 17.47
CA ALA A 343 20.92 9.71 18.50
C ALA A 343 21.01 11.23 18.22
N GLU A 344 20.99 11.65 16.97
CA GLU A 344 20.90 13.06 16.62
C GLU A 344 19.48 13.60 16.84
N LEU A 345 18.43 12.89 16.39
CA LEU A 345 17.03 13.27 16.62
C LEU A 345 16.69 13.41 18.10
N SER A 346 17.28 12.57 18.97
CA SER A 346 17.04 12.64 20.42
C SER A 346 17.56 13.93 21.08
N LYS A 347 18.38 14.73 20.38
CA LYS A 347 18.87 16.03 20.87
C LYS A 347 17.87 17.17 20.64
N HIS A 348 16.78 16.91 19.90
CA HIS A 348 15.81 17.92 19.47
C HIS A 348 14.39 17.61 19.98
N PRO A 349 14.16 17.50 21.31
CA PRO A 349 12.82 17.27 21.85
C PRO A 349 11.91 18.49 21.67
N VAL A 350 10.61 18.25 21.55
CA VAL A 350 9.56 19.29 21.54
C VAL A 350 8.48 18.99 22.59
N SER A 351 7.65 19.97 22.90
CA SER A 351 6.71 19.92 24.04
C SER A 351 5.32 19.37 23.71
N SER A 352 5.06 18.95 22.47
CA SER A 352 3.74 18.44 22.06
C SER A 352 3.87 17.39 20.95
N ILE A 353 2.96 16.43 20.97
CA ILE A 353 2.75 15.41 19.94
C ILE A 353 1.92 16.03 18.81
N GLY A 354 2.31 15.78 17.58
CA GLY A 354 1.69 16.39 16.41
C GLY A 354 2.48 16.16 15.14
N SER A 355 2.16 16.93 14.10
CA SER A 355 3.00 17.09 12.92
C SER A 355 3.46 18.54 12.83
N PHE A 356 4.60 18.80 12.18
CA PHE A 356 5.02 20.18 11.93
C PHE A 356 4.09 20.84 10.93
N ALA A 357 3.86 22.14 11.09
CA ALA A 357 3.21 23.01 10.12
C ALA A 357 3.94 24.37 10.09
N MET A 358 3.73 25.16 9.03
CA MET A 358 4.32 26.49 8.92
C MET A 358 3.44 27.53 9.61
N VAL A 359 3.92 28.10 10.71
CA VAL A 359 3.26 29.18 11.44
C VAL A 359 4.18 30.39 11.45
N ASN A 360 3.73 31.54 10.94
CA ASN A 360 4.54 32.76 10.82
C ASN A 360 5.92 32.53 10.16
N ASN A 361 5.98 31.68 9.12
CA ASN A 361 7.21 31.25 8.43
C ASN A 361 8.21 30.48 9.31
N GLN A 362 7.77 29.85 10.40
CA GLN A 362 8.59 28.95 11.22
C GLN A 362 7.88 27.60 11.39
N PRO A 363 8.64 26.50 11.51
CA PRO A 363 8.06 25.19 11.80
C PRO A 363 7.59 25.13 13.25
N GLU A 364 6.30 24.89 13.47
CA GLU A 364 5.68 24.70 14.79
C GLU A 364 4.86 23.42 14.81
N ILE A 365 4.63 22.85 16.01
CA ILE A 365 3.81 21.65 16.17
C ILE A 365 2.32 22.00 16.05
N SER A 366 1.62 21.25 15.21
CA SER A 366 0.18 21.32 14.97
C SER A 366 -0.43 19.92 15.06
N ALA A 367 -1.68 19.75 14.64
CA ALA A 367 -2.33 18.44 14.59
C ALA A 367 -1.47 17.40 13.87
N VAL A 368 -1.58 16.14 14.27
CA VAL A 368 -1.02 15.04 13.48
C VAL A 368 -1.72 15.04 12.13
N ALA A 369 -0.93 14.99 11.04
CA ALA A 369 -1.46 15.01 9.69
C ALA A 369 -2.39 13.82 9.45
N SER A 370 -1.89 12.61 9.70
CA SER A 370 -2.65 11.36 9.62
C SER A 370 -1.86 10.20 10.24
N ASN A 371 -2.41 9.00 10.22
CA ASN A 371 -1.67 7.76 10.41
C ASN A 371 -1.00 7.31 9.08
N ARG A 372 -0.15 6.28 9.17
CA ARG A 372 0.56 5.68 8.04
C ARG A 372 -0.35 5.31 6.85
N PHE A 373 -1.54 4.79 7.15
CA PHE A 373 -2.48 4.29 6.15
C PHE A 373 -3.48 5.33 5.64
N VAL A 374 -3.36 6.59 6.09
CA VAL A 374 -4.30 7.68 5.74
C VAL A 374 -5.76 7.34 6.10
N ALA A 375 -5.95 6.47 7.09
CA ALA A 375 -7.25 6.05 7.59
C ALA A 375 -7.86 7.09 8.55
N LEU A 376 -7.01 7.90 9.19
CA LEU A 376 -7.43 8.97 10.09
C LEU A 376 -7.30 10.33 9.41
N GLY A 377 -8.22 11.25 9.70
CA GLY A 377 -8.05 12.66 9.36
C GLY A 377 -6.94 13.32 10.20
N THR A 378 -6.96 14.65 10.27
CA THR A 378 -6.08 15.38 11.20
C THR A 378 -6.59 15.28 12.65
N TYR A 379 -5.73 15.03 13.63
CA TYR A 379 -6.10 14.90 15.05
C TYR A 379 -5.03 15.45 16.00
N GLY A 380 -5.42 15.86 17.20
CA GLY A 380 -4.51 16.55 18.14
C GLY A 380 -4.38 18.05 17.84
N PRO A 381 -3.26 18.71 18.20
CA PRO A 381 -2.07 18.17 18.87
C PRO A 381 -2.34 17.68 20.30
N PHE A 382 -1.37 16.98 20.91
CA PHE A 382 -1.49 16.48 22.28
C PHE A 382 -0.28 16.87 23.12
N THR A 383 -0.49 17.03 24.42
CA THR A 383 0.57 17.20 25.43
C THR A 383 0.72 15.97 26.33
N SER A 384 -0.04 14.91 26.03
CA SER A 384 -0.13 13.67 26.80
C SER A 384 -0.09 12.49 25.85
N SER A 385 0.86 11.57 26.08
CA SER A 385 0.94 10.31 25.35
C SER A 385 -0.34 9.48 25.51
N LEU A 386 -0.94 9.50 26.69
CA LEU A 386 -2.18 8.77 26.96
C LEU A 386 -3.35 9.32 26.12
N ASP A 387 -3.46 10.65 25.99
CA ASP A 387 -4.51 11.26 25.18
C ASP A 387 -4.28 11.00 23.69
N TYR A 388 -3.02 11.02 23.24
CA TYR A 388 -2.63 10.66 21.88
C TYR A 388 -3.05 9.23 21.51
N ILE A 389 -2.64 8.25 22.33
CA ILE A 389 -2.94 6.83 22.09
C ILE A 389 -4.44 6.56 22.22
N THR A 390 -5.10 7.13 23.24
CA THR A 390 -6.55 7.01 23.41
C THR A 390 -7.30 7.58 22.21
N SER A 391 -6.88 8.74 21.69
CA SER A 391 -7.50 9.36 20.52
C SER A 391 -7.40 8.48 19.28
N ILE A 392 -6.27 7.80 19.05
CA ILE A 392 -6.13 6.85 17.93
C ILE A 392 -7.07 5.67 18.12
N ILE A 393 -7.06 5.05 19.31
CA ILE A 393 -7.90 3.88 19.62
C ILE A 393 -9.38 4.18 19.40
N GLU A 394 -9.89 5.28 19.96
CA GLU A 394 -11.31 5.63 19.86
C GLU A 394 -11.72 5.91 18.41
N GLN A 395 -10.88 6.60 17.63
CA GLN A 395 -11.15 6.85 16.20
C GLN A 395 -11.22 5.56 15.39
N TYR A 396 -10.28 4.62 15.59
CA TYR A 396 -10.35 3.32 14.92
C TYR A 396 -11.61 2.54 15.31
N MET A 397 -11.97 2.53 16.60
CA MET A 397 -13.18 1.87 17.06
C MET A 397 -14.45 2.47 16.43
N ASP A 398 -14.51 3.79 16.27
CA ASP A 398 -15.62 4.48 15.59
C ASP A 398 -15.70 4.09 14.11
N LEU A 399 -14.56 4.13 13.40
CA LEU A 399 -14.49 3.78 11.97
C LEU A 399 -14.83 2.30 11.70
N ILE A 400 -14.39 1.39 12.58
CA ILE A 400 -14.71 -0.04 12.49
C ILE A 400 -16.20 -0.25 12.75
N ALA A 401 -16.76 0.37 13.79
CA ALA A 401 -18.17 0.23 14.13
C ALA A 401 -19.10 0.80 13.04
N ASP A 402 -18.65 1.83 12.33
CA ASP A 402 -19.37 2.38 11.17
C ASP A 402 -19.17 1.56 9.88
N GLY A 403 -18.38 0.49 9.91
CA GLY A 403 -18.10 -0.35 8.74
C GLY A 403 -17.16 0.28 7.71
N GLN A 404 -16.52 1.40 8.05
CA GLN A 404 -15.59 2.11 7.15
C GLN A 404 -14.22 1.43 7.08
N LEU A 405 -13.81 0.75 8.15
CA LEU A 405 -12.58 -0.03 8.21
C LEU A 405 -12.87 -1.48 8.56
N HIS A 406 -12.08 -2.40 7.99
CA HIS A 406 -12.07 -3.83 8.33
C HIS A 406 -13.44 -4.53 8.26
N HIS A 407 -14.31 -4.10 7.33
CA HIS A 407 -15.68 -4.59 7.19
C HIS A 407 -15.82 -6.11 6.95
N LYS A 408 -14.74 -6.83 6.59
CA LYS A 408 -14.75 -8.30 6.41
C LYS A 408 -14.40 -9.08 7.70
N TYR A 409 -13.86 -8.40 8.71
CA TYR A 409 -13.41 -8.97 9.98
C TYR A 409 -13.64 -7.97 11.13
N SER A 410 -14.80 -7.29 11.09
CA SER A 410 -15.16 -6.23 12.03
C SER A 410 -15.13 -6.67 13.49
N LEU A 411 -15.41 -7.95 13.77
CA LEU A 411 -15.30 -8.50 15.12
C LEU A 411 -13.86 -8.44 15.62
N GLU A 412 -12.94 -9.11 14.93
CA GLU A 412 -11.53 -9.16 15.29
C GLU A 412 -10.93 -7.76 15.41
N ALA A 413 -11.27 -6.88 14.46
CA ALA A 413 -10.81 -5.49 14.46
C ALA A 413 -11.34 -4.71 15.67
N PHE A 414 -12.63 -4.81 15.98
CA PHE A 414 -13.19 -4.10 17.14
C PHE A 414 -12.59 -4.63 18.45
N LEU A 415 -12.42 -5.95 18.57
CA LEU A 415 -11.81 -6.56 19.75
C LEU A 415 -10.34 -6.16 19.93
N PHE A 416 -9.59 -6.01 18.83
CA PHE A 416 -8.22 -5.51 18.84
C PHE A 416 -8.14 -4.15 19.55
N TYR A 417 -8.88 -3.16 19.06
CA TYR A 417 -8.83 -1.80 19.63
C TYR A 417 -9.55 -1.69 20.99
N HIS A 418 -10.61 -2.46 21.22
CA HIS A 418 -11.23 -2.54 22.55
C HIS A 418 -10.24 -3.08 23.60
N PHE A 419 -9.50 -4.15 23.28
CA PHE A 419 -8.49 -4.69 24.18
C PHE A 419 -7.41 -3.64 24.50
N LEU A 420 -6.95 -2.90 23.48
CA LEU A 420 -5.99 -1.81 23.68
C LEU A 420 -6.53 -0.70 24.57
N ARG A 421 -7.80 -0.33 24.41
CA ARG A 421 -8.45 0.66 25.28
C ARG A 421 -8.40 0.25 26.75
N GLU A 422 -8.72 -1.01 27.05
CA GLU A 422 -8.72 -1.55 28.41
C GLU A 422 -7.31 -1.71 29.00
N ASN A 423 -6.29 -1.74 28.15
CA ASN A 423 -4.89 -1.95 28.54
C ASN A 423 -3.99 -0.76 28.19
N LYS A 424 -4.55 0.42 27.95
CA LYS A 424 -3.80 1.61 27.48
C LYS A 424 -2.65 2.01 28.39
N ASP A 425 -2.79 1.80 29.70
CA ASP A 425 -1.71 2.07 30.66
C ASP A 425 -0.48 1.17 30.42
N ARG A 426 -0.69 -0.04 29.90
CA ARG A 426 0.40 -0.97 29.55
C ARG A 426 1.09 -0.62 28.25
N LEU A 427 0.41 0.09 27.35
CA LEU A 427 1.03 0.65 26.14
C LEU A 427 2.06 1.73 26.50
N MET A 428 1.90 2.35 27.67
CA MET A 428 2.72 3.42 28.19
C MET A 428 3.70 2.98 29.30
N SER A 429 3.65 1.72 29.73
CA SER A 429 4.51 1.23 30.81
C SER A 429 5.85 0.78 30.22
N ASP A 430 6.77 1.74 30.13
CA ASP A 430 8.00 1.59 29.34
C ASP A 430 9.10 0.76 30.04
N GLY A 431 8.83 0.16 31.21
CA GLY A 431 9.84 -0.58 31.97
C GLY A 431 11.07 0.26 32.39
N HIS A 432 11.07 1.57 32.15
CA HIS A 432 12.17 2.47 32.47
C HIS A 432 12.10 2.85 33.97
N PRO A 433 13.17 2.66 34.75
CA PRO A 433 13.17 2.86 36.20
C PRO A 433 13.22 4.32 36.67
N ASP A 434 13.28 5.29 35.74
CA ASP A 434 13.42 6.71 36.06
C ASP A 434 12.17 7.49 35.62
N ASP A 435 11.16 7.48 36.49
CA ASP A 435 10.02 8.40 36.47
C ASP A 435 10.50 9.83 36.76
N ASN A 436 11.17 10.49 35.80
CA ASN A 436 11.40 11.93 35.86
C ASN A 436 10.22 12.67 35.20
N PRO A 437 9.44 13.49 35.94
CA PRO A 437 8.34 14.28 35.38
C PRO A 437 8.76 15.20 34.21
N GLU A 438 10.03 15.59 34.10
CA GLU A 438 10.54 16.39 32.98
C GLU A 438 10.65 15.60 31.66
N GLN A 439 10.91 14.28 31.71
CA GLN A 439 10.92 13.41 30.53
C GLN A 439 9.51 13.13 30.00
N GLN A 440 8.49 13.18 30.87
CA GLN A 440 7.07 13.03 30.47
C GLN A 440 6.54 14.19 29.60
N GLN A 441 7.31 15.27 29.41
CA GLN A 441 6.94 16.43 28.59
C GLN A 441 7.75 16.57 27.29
N GLN A 442 8.62 15.59 27.00
CA GLN A 442 9.46 15.60 25.79
C GLN A 442 8.96 14.57 24.77
N PHE A 443 8.76 15.05 23.55
CA PHE A 443 8.36 14.24 22.41
C PHE A 443 9.38 14.40 21.28
N PHE A 444 9.47 13.37 20.44
CA PHE A 444 10.56 13.23 19.48
C PHE A 444 10.03 12.93 18.08
N ILE A 445 10.79 13.35 17.08
CA ILE A 445 10.45 13.11 15.68
C ILE A 445 10.60 11.62 15.35
N LYS A 446 9.60 11.07 14.68
CA LYS A 446 9.59 9.71 14.13
C LYS A 446 9.35 9.75 12.62
N HIS A 447 10.26 9.13 11.88
CA HIS A 447 10.03 8.77 10.50
C HIS A 447 9.04 7.60 10.45
N VAL A 448 7.84 7.81 9.90
CA VAL A 448 6.73 6.83 9.96
C VAL A 448 6.83 5.77 8.86
N GLU A 449 7.52 6.07 7.76
CA GLU A 449 7.73 5.16 6.62
C GLU A 449 9.15 4.59 6.58
N ASP A 450 9.70 4.20 7.73
CA ASP A 450 11.10 3.79 7.85
C ASP A 450 11.41 2.35 7.38
N LYS A 451 10.90 1.92 6.22
CA LYS A 451 11.06 0.54 5.67
C LYS A 451 12.43 0.21 5.07
N GLY A 452 13.32 1.18 5.01
CA GLY A 452 14.68 1.07 4.45
C GLY A 452 14.91 1.79 3.12
N ASP A 453 13.94 1.79 2.19
CA ASP A 453 14.05 2.42 0.86
C ASP A 453 14.09 3.96 0.89
N HIS A 454 13.61 4.55 1.98
CA HIS A 454 13.82 5.96 2.34
C HIS A 454 15.28 6.34 2.65
N LEU A 455 16.18 5.37 2.84
CA LEU A 455 17.62 5.60 3.02
C LEU A 455 18.34 5.52 1.67
N LEU A 456 18.97 6.62 1.25
CA LEU A 456 19.86 6.63 0.09
C LEU A 456 21.27 6.24 0.53
N ILE A 457 21.88 5.32 -0.21
CA ILE A 457 23.21 4.79 0.05
C ILE A 457 24.16 4.96 -1.14
N ASP A 458 25.45 5.10 -0.88
CA ASP A 458 26.50 4.95 -1.88
C ASP A 458 26.93 3.48 -2.06
N ASP A 459 27.95 3.24 -2.88
CA ASP A 459 28.46 1.88 -3.15
C ASP A 459 29.15 1.22 -1.95
N ASP A 460 29.55 2.02 -0.95
CA ASP A 460 30.16 1.57 0.30
C ASP A 460 29.13 1.47 1.45
N TYR A 461 27.82 1.55 1.13
CA TYR A 461 26.71 1.53 2.09
C TYR A 461 26.80 2.66 3.14
N ASN A 462 27.37 3.81 2.80
CA ASN A 462 27.20 5.04 3.58
C ASN A 462 25.83 5.64 3.25
N VAL A 463 25.08 6.04 4.28
CA VAL A 463 23.83 6.79 4.12
C VAL A 463 24.18 8.20 3.65
N THR A 464 23.84 8.50 2.41
CA THR A 464 24.04 9.79 1.76
C THR A 464 22.80 10.69 1.85
N GLY A 465 21.65 10.13 2.18
CA GLY A 465 20.40 10.86 2.31
C GLY A 465 19.30 10.08 3.00
N ILE A 466 18.41 10.78 3.70
CA ILE A 466 17.15 10.27 4.24
C ILE A 466 16.05 11.09 3.58
N ILE A 467 15.20 10.43 2.81
CA ILE A 467 14.14 11.05 2.01
C ILE A 467 12.76 10.59 2.50
N ASP A 468 11.71 11.09 1.84
CA ASP A 468 10.31 10.70 2.10
C ASP A 468 9.82 11.00 3.53
N TRP A 469 10.05 12.23 3.98
CA TRP A 469 9.59 12.77 5.26
C TRP A 469 8.08 13.10 5.29
N GLN A 470 7.30 12.51 4.38
CA GLN A 470 5.85 12.59 4.41
C GLN A 470 5.32 11.80 5.63
N PHE A 471 4.21 12.24 6.22
CA PHE A 471 3.60 11.63 7.43
C PHE A 471 4.46 11.66 8.70
N VAL A 472 5.55 12.43 8.74
CA VAL A 472 6.37 12.54 9.96
C VAL A 472 5.53 13.04 11.14
N ARG A 473 5.77 12.43 12.29
CA ARG A 473 5.09 12.75 13.54
C ARG A 473 6.11 13.07 14.61
N VAL A 474 5.69 13.87 15.57
CA VAL A 474 6.33 13.98 16.87
C VAL A 474 5.55 13.15 17.87
N VAL A 475 6.22 12.24 18.55
CA VAL A 475 5.61 11.13 19.30
C VAL A 475 6.37 10.82 20.60
N PRO A 476 5.83 10.00 21.51
CA PRO A 476 6.55 9.55 22.70
C PRO A 476 7.84 8.80 22.37
N ALA A 477 8.81 8.81 23.31
CA ALA A 477 10.12 8.20 23.11
C ALA A 477 10.05 6.70 22.76
N THR A 478 9.09 5.96 23.33
CA THR A 478 8.85 4.54 23.01
C THR A 478 8.47 4.28 21.57
N GLU A 479 7.77 5.22 20.93
CA GLU A 479 7.46 5.11 19.50
C GLU A 479 8.61 5.63 18.63
N ALA A 480 9.26 6.73 19.05
CA ALA A 480 10.34 7.34 18.29
C ALA A 480 11.59 6.46 18.18
N PHE A 481 11.96 5.79 19.29
CA PHE A 481 13.21 5.04 19.43
C PHE A 481 13.01 3.54 19.68
N GLY A 482 11.76 3.06 19.72
CA GLY A 482 11.45 1.64 19.78
C GLY A 482 11.68 0.90 18.46
N PRO A 483 11.30 -0.40 18.39
CA PRO A 483 11.36 -1.19 17.16
C PRO A 483 10.70 -0.48 15.97
N SER A 484 11.31 -0.64 14.80
CA SER A 484 11.03 0.12 13.57
C SER A 484 10.91 -0.83 12.37
N TYR A 485 10.36 -0.36 11.24
CA TYR A 485 10.27 -1.16 10.03
C TYR A 485 11.63 -1.51 9.42
N VAL A 486 12.68 -0.70 9.65
CA VAL A 486 14.03 -0.98 9.13
C VAL A 486 14.68 -2.18 9.84
N THR A 487 14.26 -2.46 11.07
CA THR A 487 14.72 -3.58 11.89
C THR A 487 13.67 -4.69 12.03
N ALA A 488 12.49 -4.53 11.42
CA ALA A 488 11.38 -5.46 11.60
C ALA A 488 11.63 -6.81 10.93
N ASP A 489 11.29 -7.88 11.64
CA ASP A 489 10.92 -9.14 11.01
C ASP A 489 9.44 -9.06 10.61
N LEU A 490 9.19 -8.75 9.34
CA LEU A 490 7.82 -8.63 8.82
C LEU A 490 7.03 -9.94 8.99
N GLY A 491 7.67 -11.11 8.86
CA GLY A 491 6.97 -12.38 9.06
C GLY A 491 6.43 -12.52 10.48
N SER A 492 7.24 -12.15 11.47
CA SER A 492 6.80 -12.12 12.87
C SER A 492 5.74 -11.05 13.13
N LEU A 493 5.89 -9.86 12.54
CA LEU A 493 4.95 -8.74 12.71
C LEU A 493 3.54 -9.05 12.18
N TYR A 494 3.43 -9.83 11.09
CA TYR A 494 2.18 -10.29 10.49
C TYR A 494 1.60 -11.57 11.13
N SER A 495 2.19 -12.07 12.21
CA SER A 495 1.77 -13.31 12.88
C SER A 495 1.54 -13.11 14.38
N SER A 496 1.13 -14.18 15.06
CA SER A 496 1.03 -14.24 16.52
C SER A 496 2.38 -14.37 17.24
N SER A 497 3.47 -14.60 16.49
CA SER A 497 4.83 -14.71 17.04
C SER A 497 5.29 -13.35 17.58
N THR A 498 5.53 -13.28 18.89
CA THR A 498 5.99 -12.04 19.54
C THR A 498 7.46 -12.07 19.92
N GLY A 499 8.08 -10.90 19.93
CA GLY A 499 9.45 -10.69 20.35
C GLY A 499 10.26 -9.84 19.38
N LEU A 500 11.35 -9.30 19.91
CA LEU A 500 12.26 -8.43 19.17
C LEU A 500 13.08 -9.22 18.16
N SER A 501 13.28 -8.63 16.98
CA SER A 501 14.11 -9.19 15.94
C SER A 501 15.60 -9.19 16.33
N ALA A 502 16.41 -9.91 15.57
CA ALA A 502 17.86 -9.80 15.71
C ALA A 502 18.35 -8.37 15.38
N ASP A 503 17.72 -7.71 14.42
CA ASP A 503 18.10 -6.38 13.96
C ASP A 503 17.71 -5.29 14.99
N ASP A 504 16.61 -5.46 15.73
CA ASP A 504 16.26 -4.60 16.87
C ASP A 504 17.35 -4.62 17.95
N ARG A 505 17.87 -5.81 18.25
CA ARG A 505 18.97 -5.99 19.22
C ARG A 505 20.30 -5.44 18.69
N LEU A 506 20.54 -5.52 17.38
CA LEU A 506 21.70 -4.89 16.75
C LEU A 506 21.62 -3.36 16.86
N LEU A 507 20.45 -2.77 16.61
CA LEU A 507 20.22 -1.33 16.77
C LEU A 507 20.44 -0.88 18.22
N ALA A 508 19.86 -1.60 19.19
CA ALA A 508 20.09 -1.33 20.61
C ALA A 508 21.57 -1.47 20.99
N GLY A 509 22.27 -2.48 20.44
CA GLY A 509 23.71 -2.65 20.59
C GLY A 509 24.51 -1.45 20.09
N ALA A 510 24.19 -0.95 18.90
CA ALA A 510 24.82 0.21 18.30
C ALA A 510 24.60 1.48 19.15
N LEU A 511 23.34 1.77 19.54
CA LEU A 511 23.00 2.90 20.42
C LEU A 511 23.76 2.84 21.76
N ARG A 512 23.79 1.66 22.38
CA ARG A 512 24.50 1.44 23.66
C ARG A 512 26.00 1.67 23.53
N SER A 513 26.62 1.21 22.43
CA SER A 513 28.06 1.39 22.19
C SER A 513 28.46 2.87 22.05
N GLN A 514 27.51 3.71 21.66
CA GLN A 514 27.67 5.16 21.52
C GLN A 514 27.32 5.93 22.80
N GLY A 515 26.90 5.25 23.87
CA GLY A 515 26.54 5.86 25.15
C GLY A 515 25.06 6.25 25.29
N TYR A 516 24.21 5.93 24.31
CA TYR A 516 22.77 6.22 24.33
C TYR A 516 21.99 5.06 24.95
N HIS A 517 22.21 4.83 26.25
CA HIS A 517 21.61 3.71 26.98
C HIS A 517 20.09 3.77 27.04
N ASP A 518 19.51 4.96 27.23
CA ASP A 518 18.05 5.14 27.31
C ASP A 518 17.38 4.81 25.96
N LEU A 519 17.98 5.25 24.85
CA LEU A 519 17.49 4.96 23.50
C LEU A 519 17.60 3.46 23.20
N ALA A 520 18.72 2.84 23.60
CA ALA A 520 18.90 1.40 23.47
C ALA A 520 17.82 0.62 24.25
N ALA A 521 17.42 1.09 25.43
CA ALA A 521 16.35 0.48 26.23
C ALA A 521 14.99 0.54 25.53
N PHE A 522 14.67 1.62 24.81
CA PHE A 522 13.47 1.67 23.96
C PHE A 522 13.56 0.68 22.81
N ALA A 523 14.68 0.65 22.08
CA ALA A 523 14.89 -0.24 20.93
C ALA A 523 14.84 -1.73 21.30
N GLU A 524 15.25 -2.10 22.53
CA GLU A 524 15.23 -3.50 23.01
C GLU A 524 14.17 -3.81 24.08
N GLY A 525 13.25 -2.88 24.33
CA GLY A 525 12.27 -3.03 25.42
C GLY A 525 11.17 -4.02 25.06
N ASN A 526 10.31 -3.64 24.13
CA ASN A 526 9.21 -4.45 23.63
C ASN A 526 8.74 -3.93 22.26
N GLU A 527 7.89 -4.69 21.57
CA GLU A 527 7.32 -4.33 20.27
C GLU A 527 5.87 -3.83 20.35
N ILE A 528 5.35 -3.47 21.53
CA ILE A 528 3.95 -3.08 21.74
C ILE A 528 3.58 -1.88 20.86
N MET A 529 4.38 -0.80 20.91
CA MET A 529 4.13 0.41 20.11
C MET A 529 4.28 0.15 18.61
N HIS A 530 5.17 -0.76 18.23
CA HIS A 530 5.36 -1.16 16.84
C HIS A 530 4.12 -1.89 16.32
N ARG A 531 3.60 -2.88 17.06
CA ARG A 531 2.34 -3.58 16.74
C ARG A 531 1.12 -2.67 16.79
N PHE A 532 1.07 -1.73 17.74
CA PHE A 532 -0.02 -0.76 17.83
C PHE A 532 -0.14 0.11 16.56
N HIS A 533 0.98 0.65 16.07
CA HIS A 533 0.97 1.46 14.85
C HIS A 533 0.96 0.65 13.55
N HIS A 534 1.43 -0.59 13.59
CA HIS A 534 1.18 -1.55 12.51
C HIS A 534 -0.32 -1.81 12.35
N GLY A 535 -1.02 -2.00 13.47
CA GLY A 535 -2.46 -2.22 13.51
C GLY A 535 -2.85 -3.47 12.73
N LEU A 536 -4.02 -3.40 12.07
CA LEU A 536 -4.47 -4.40 11.12
C LEU A 536 -4.24 -3.84 9.72
N ALA A 537 -3.40 -4.51 8.93
CA ALA A 537 -3.16 -4.10 7.55
C ALA A 537 -4.44 -4.22 6.71
N ASP A 538 -4.55 -3.37 5.69
CA ASP A 538 -5.64 -3.47 4.72
C ASP A 538 -5.42 -4.66 3.78
N GLY A 539 -6.52 -5.26 3.30
CA GLY A 539 -6.48 -6.41 2.38
C GLY A 539 -6.09 -7.76 2.99
N ILE A 540 -5.92 -7.88 4.32
CA ILE A 540 -5.65 -9.16 4.98
C ILE A 540 -6.90 -10.01 5.14
N SER A 541 -6.71 -11.33 5.24
CA SER A 541 -7.76 -12.29 5.56
C SER A 541 -8.18 -12.23 7.02
N LYS A 542 -9.37 -12.78 7.32
CA LYS A 542 -9.84 -12.93 8.71
C LYS A 542 -8.87 -13.75 9.56
N ASN A 543 -8.23 -14.77 9.00
CA ASN A 543 -7.24 -15.58 9.73
C ASN A 543 -5.99 -14.77 10.10
N GLU A 544 -5.47 -13.98 9.16
CA GLU A 544 -4.34 -13.08 9.45
C GLU A 544 -4.72 -12.00 10.48
N ALA A 545 -5.94 -11.46 10.41
CA ALA A 545 -6.44 -10.53 11.42
C ALA A 545 -6.49 -11.17 12.82
N ARG A 546 -6.83 -12.47 12.91
CA ARG A 546 -6.80 -13.24 14.17
C ARG A 546 -5.37 -13.45 14.67
N GLU A 547 -4.41 -13.75 13.79
CA GLU A 547 -3.00 -13.88 14.18
C GLU A 547 -2.44 -12.56 14.72
N LEU A 548 -2.75 -11.43 14.07
CA LEU A 548 -2.37 -10.10 14.54
C LEU A 548 -3.00 -9.75 15.89
N LEU A 549 -4.28 -10.07 16.08
CA LEU A 549 -4.98 -9.92 17.36
C LEU A 549 -4.32 -10.74 18.46
N GLU A 550 -4.05 -12.01 18.21
CA GLU A 550 -3.38 -12.90 19.17
C GLU A 550 -1.97 -12.40 19.51
N GLY A 551 -1.21 -11.96 18.51
CA GLY A 551 0.12 -11.38 18.68
C GLY A 551 0.08 -10.11 19.54
N MET A 552 -0.87 -9.21 19.28
CA MET A 552 -1.02 -7.99 20.08
C MET A 552 -1.42 -8.28 21.53
N VAL A 553 -2.39 -9.17 21.75
CA VAL A 553 -2.79 -9.60 23.10
C VAL A 553 -1.62 -10.23 23.84
N SER A 554 -0.90 -11.13 23.17
CA SER A 554 0.26 -11.81 23.76
C SER A 554 1.37 -10.84 24.14
N CYS A 555 1.64 -9.86 23.27
CA CYS A 555 2.65 -8.84 23.48
C CYS A 555 2.32 -7.93 24.68
N VAL A 556 1.06 -7.47 24.78
CA VAL A 556 0.62 -6.57 25.87
C VAL A 556 0.47 -7.31 27.21
N LEU A 557 0.09 -8.60 27.18
CA LEU A 557 -0.05 -9.40 28.40
C LEU A 557 1.28 -10.05 28.85
N GLY A 558 2.28 -10.13 27.98
CA GLY A 558 3.55 -10.81 28.22
C GLY A 558 3.44 -12.33 28.32
N LYS A 559 2.35 -12.91 27.79
CA LYS A 559 2.09 -14.36 27.76
C LYS A 559 1.19 -14.71 26.57
N GLY A 560 1.37 -15.91 26.01
CA GLY A 560 0.53 -16.40 24.92
C GLY A 560 -0.95 -16.53 25.29
N VAL A 561 -1.80 -16.61 24.27
CA VAL A 561 -3.23 -16.91 24.40
C VAL A 561 -3.43 -18.39 24.15
N ASP A 562 -3.84 -19.15 25.18
CA ASP A 562 -3.98 -20.62 25.06
C ASP A 562 -5.14 -21.03 24.13
N ASP A 563 -6.22 -20.25 24.12
CA ASP A 563 -7.42 -20.46 23.30
C ASP A 563 -7.99 -19.09 22.88
N LEU A 564 -7.72 -18.70 21.63
CA LEU A 564 -8.16 -17.42 21.09
C LEU A 564 -9.69 -17.34 20.95
N ASP A 565 -10.38 -18.44 20.65
CA ASP A 565 -11.84 -18.44 20.50
C ASP A 565 -12.54 -18.26 21.85
N ALA A 566 -12.03 -18.92 22.90
CA ALA A 566 -12.49 -18.68 24.26
C ALA A 566 -12.26 -17.21 24.67
N TRP A 567 -11.09 -16.66 24.36
CA TRP A 567 -10.76 -15.25 24.64
C TRP A 567 -11.70 -14.28 23.89
N ILE A 568 -11.97 -14.54 22.60
CA ILE A 568 -12.91 -13.75 21.79
C ILE A 568 -14.31 -13.81 22.41
N GLY A 569 -14.79 -14.99 22.82
CA GLY A 569 -16.09 -15.16 23.47
C GLY A 569 -16.22 -14.33 24.76
N GLU A 570 -15.20 -14.33 25.60
CA GLU A 570 -15.15 -13.47 26.80
C GLU A 570 -15.16 -11.98 26.46
N MET A 571 -14.39 -11.60 25.44
CA MET A 571 -14.30 -10.20 25.03
C MET A 571 -15.59 -9.67 24.41
N CYS A 572 -16.32 -10.47 23.64
CA CYS A 572 -17.66 -10.13 23.15
C CYS A 572 -18.61 -9.78 24.31
N ILE A 573 -18.57 -10.53 25.42
CA ILE A 573 -19.40 -10.24 26.59
C ILE A 573 -19.05 -8.87 27.20
N LYS A 574 -17.75 -8.56 27.29
CA LYS A 574 -17.29 -7.25 27.81
C LYS A 574 -17.67 -6.10 26.88
N CYS A 575 -17.59 -6.30 25.57
CA CYS A 575 -17.90 -5.26 24.59
C CYS A 575 -19.37 -4.85 24.57
N ARG A 576 -20.29 -5.65 25.11
CA ARG A 576 -21.72 -5.29 25.22
C ARG A 576 -21.99 -3.99 26.00
N GLY A 577 -21.05 -3.55 26.82
CA GLY A 577 -21.12 -2.25 27.51
C GLY A 577 -20.69 -1.06 26.65
N ASP A 578 -20.07 -1.28 25.50
CA ASP A 578 -19.63 -0.22 24.59
C ASP A 578 -20.80 0.25 23.70
N PRO A 579 -21.08 1.56 23.61
CA PRO A 579 -22.18 2.09 22.82
C PRO A 579 -22.08 1.78 21.32
N ARG A 580 -20.90 1.41 20.82
CA ARG A 580 -20.66 1.07 19.41
C ARG A 580 -20.95 -0.39 19.09
N TRP A 581 -21.07 -1.24 20.12
CA TRP A 581 -21.22 -2.68 19.94
C TRP A 581 -22.47 -3.06 19.14
N GLU A 582 -23.58 -2.34 19.31
CA GLU A 582 -24.80 -2.58 18.52
C GLU A 582 -24.55 -2.44 17.00
N LYS A 583 -23.70 -1.49 16.58
CA LYS A 583 -23.33 -1.34 15.16
C LYS A 583 -22.44 -2.48 14.69
N VAL A 584 -21.48 -2.90 15.52
CA VAL A 584 -20.63 -4.05 15.23
C VAL A 584 -21.50 -5.31 15.06
N GLU A 585 -22.45 -5.57 15.96
CA GLU A 585 -23.39 -6.70 15.83
C GLU A 585 -24.24 -6.64 14.55
N ALA A 586 -24.55 -5.43 14.04
CA ALA A 586 -25.24 -5.29 12.77
C ALA A 586 -24.34 -5.72 11.60
N LEU A 587 -23.07 -5.28 11.58
CA LEU A 587 -22.09 -5.69 10.57
C LEU A 587 -21.85 -7.21 10.57
N LEU A 588 -21.85 -7.85 11.74
CA LEU A 588 -21.67 -9.31 11.81
C LEU A 588 -22.84 -10.06 11.17
N ARG A 589 -24.08 -9.59 11.35
CA ARG A 589 -25.25 -10.18 10.68
C ARG A 589 -25.20 -10.00 9.17
N GLU A 590 -24.68 -8.87 8.70
CA GLU A 590 -24.47 -8.61 7.28
C GLU A 590 -23.42 -9.57 6.69
N GLN A 591 -22.29 -9.78 7.37
CA GLN A 591 -21.26 -10.74 6.97
C GLN A 591 -21.76 -12.19 6.93
N GLU A 592 -22.56 -12.59 7.92
CA GLU A 592 -23.19 -13.93 7.95
C GLU A 592 -24.15 -14.10 6.76
N ALA A 593 -24.95 -13.08 6.45
CA ALA A 593 -25.89 -13.11 5.33
C ALA A 593 -25.22 -13.08 3.95
N GLU A 594 -23.99 -12.59 3.83
CA GLU A 594 -23.18 -12.66 2.61
C GLU A 594 -22.47 -14.02 2.44
N SER A 595 -22.39 -14.81 3.52
CA SER A 595 -21.77 -16.15 3.54
C SER A 595 -22.77 -17.29 3.32
N ASP A 596 -24.07 -17.00 3.38
CA ASP A 596 -25.23 -17.89 3.12
C ASP A 596 -25.78 -17.71 1.70
#